data_AF-A0AA42YYM0-F1
#
_entry.id   AF-A0AA42YYM0-F1
#
_cell.length_a   1.000
_cell.length_b   1.000
_cell.length_c   1.000
_cell.angle_alpha   90.00
_cell.angle_beta   90.00
_cell.angle_gamma   90.00
#
_symmetry.space_group_name_H-M   'P 1'
#
loop_
_entity.id
_entity.type
_entity.pdbx_description
1 polymer ?
#
loop_
_entity_poly.entity_id
_entity_poly.type
_entity_poly.pdbx_seq_one_letter_code
_entity_poly.pdbx_strand_id
1 'polypeptide(L)'
;MNRVKRWTMSVTSWVDGVLAQVENHEAAVNSAIGRVRQSTARARVQLRRVERDEQALRESLAKEEEAAIAWRRRAKSAHDDEKAFECLRRHKAAERRVVTLRQRLAEQERAHKELREGIKLLHGRLSELTERKNVMRTRQSHAEAAHGMTSAAGPIGDLDEVFDRWESRVGEIEIAADYGDPIDAFEADIDHEEESRALRIELDELRAEQD
;
A
#
# COMPACT_ATOMS: atom_id res chain seq x y z
N MET A 1 -19.48 20.01 -0.02
CA MET A 1 -18.61 18.94 -0.59
C MET A 1 -17.49 18.62 0.40
N ASN A 2 -17.60 17.50 1.11
CA ASN A 2 -16.79 17.21 2.32
C ASN A 2 -15.30 17.00 2.02
N ARG A 3 -14.44 17.59 2.87
CA ARG A 3 -12.97 17.44 2.82
C ARG A 3 -12.53 15.98 2.97
N VAL A 4 -13.33 15.17 3.66
CA VAL A 4 -13.07 13.73 3.86
C VAL A 4 -13.30 12.93 2.58
N LYS A 5 -14.39 13.21 1.83
CA LYS A 5 -14.60 12.64 0.47
C LYS A 5 -13.48 13.01 -0.50
N ARG A 6 -12.93 14.22 -0.37
CA ARG A 6 -11.77 14.66 -1.16
C ARG A 6 -10.53 13.88 -0.79
N TRP A 7 -10.30 13.62 0.50
CA TRP A 7 -9.18 12.81 0.97
C TRP A 7 -9.29 11.34 0.51
N THR A 8 -10.47 10.72 0.57
CA THR A 8 -10.66 9.34 0.07
C THR A 8 -10.43 9.25 -1.43
N MET A 9 -10.90 10.23 -2.23
CA MET A 9 -10.59 10.27 -3.67
C MET A 9 -9.10 10.52 -3.94
N SER A 10 -8.43 11.34 -3.13
CA SER A 10 -6.97 11.56 -3.24
C SER A 10 -6.15 10.35 -2.79
N VAL A 11 -6.65 9.51 -1.88
CA VAL A 11 -5.98 8.25 -1.49
C VAL A 11 -6.08 7.22 -2.61
N THR A 12 -7.17 7.19 -3.37
CA THR A 12 -7.33 6.27 -4.51
C THR A 12 -6.67 6.76 -5.80
N SER A 13 -6.39 8.07 -5.97
CA SER A 13 -5.91 8.65 -7.24
C SER A 13 -4.42 9.07 -7.25
N TRP A 14 -3.59 8.61 -6.31
CA TRP A 14 -2.20 9.08 -6.16
C TRP A 14 -1.12 8.10 -6.66
N VAL A 15 -1.52 7.03 -7.36
CA VAL A 15 -0.55 6.05 -7.90
C VAL A 15 0.11 6.57 -9.20
N ASP A 16 -0.58 7.43 -9.97
CA ASP A 16 -0.26 7.70 -11.38
C ASP A 16 0.84 8.75 -11.63
N GLY A 17 1.87 8.81 -10.80
CA GLY A 17 2.89 9.85 -10.90
C GLY A 17 4.27 9.42 -10.45
N VAL A 18 4.83 8.37 -11.05
CA VAL A 18 6.29 8.16 -11.00
C VAL A 18 6.91 9.13 -12.01
N LEU A 19 7.30 10.32 -11.56
CA LEU A 19 8.07 11.23 -12.40
C LEU A 19 9.44 10.60 -12.67
N ALA A 20 9.67 10.36 -13.96
CA ALA A 20 10.81 9.70 -14.56
C ALA A 20 12.14 10.33 -14.16
N GLN A 21 13.08 9.46 -13.75
CA GLN A 21 14.51 9.41 -14.11
C GLN A 21 15.21 8.48 -13.11
N VAL A 22 14.87 7.19 -13.15
CA VAL A 22 15.46 6.22 -12.23
C VAL A 22 15.83 4.98 -13.02
N GLU A 23 17.12 4.81 -13.33
CA GLU A 23 17.71 3.61 -13.94
C GLU A 23 17.56 2.34 -13.08
N ASN A 24 16.89 2.45 -11.92
CA ASN A 24 16.83 1.45 -10.87
C ASN A 24 15.37 1.23 -10.41
N HIS A 25 14.75 0.15 -10.89
CA HIS A 25 13.39 -0.27 -10.53
C HIS A 25 13.20 -0.35 -9.00
N GLU A 26 14.21 -0.82 -8.26
CA GLU A 26 14.16 -0.90 -6.81
C GLU A 26 14.03 0.49 -6.15
N ALA A 27 14.74 1.49 -6.67
CA ALA A 27 14.66 2.86 -6.16
C ALA A 27 13.29 3.50 -6.42
N ALA A 28 12.67 3.23 -7.58
CA ALA A 28 11.30 3.67 -7.87
C ALA A 28 10.28 3.05 -6.90
N VAL A 29 10.36 1.73 -6.67
CA VAL A 29 9.50 1.01 -5.72
C VAL A 29 9.75 1.47 -4.28
N ASN A 30 11.00 1.67 -3.87
CA ASN A 30 11.35 2.21 -2.55
C ASN A 30 10.78 3.62 -2.33
N SER A 31 10.81 4.48 -3.35
CA SER A 31 10.20 5.80 -3.32
C SER A 31 8.67 5.72 -3.14
N ALA A 32 8.00 4.84 -3.89
CA ALA A 32 6.57 4.60 -3.75
C ALA A 32 6.20 4.09 -2.33
N ILE A 33 6.93 3.10 -1.82
CA ILE A 33 6.80 2.60 -0.44
C ILE A 33 6.98 3.76 0.57
N GLY A 34 7.96 4.63 0.36
CA GLY A 34 8.21 5.82 1.17
C GLY A 34 7.00 6.78 1.20
N ARG A 35 6.39 7.06 0.05
CA ARG A 35 5.18 7.90 -0.05
C ARG A 35 3.99 7.27 0.67
N VAL A 36 3.78 5.96 0.54
CA VAL A 36 2.72 5.23 1.27
C VAL A 36 2.95 5.26 2.78
N ARG A 37 4.20 5.09 3.24
CA ARG A 37 4.55 5.23 4.66
C ARG A 37 4.27 6.64 5.18
N GLN A 38 4.67 7.67 4.43
CA GLN A 38 4.47 9.05 4.82
C GLN A 38 2.97 9.42 4.89
N SER A 39 2.18 9.02 3.90
CA SER A 39 0.72 9.24 3.90
C SER A 39 0.03 8.51 5.06
N THR A 40 0.44 7.26 5.34
CA THR A 40 -0.05 6.49 6.50
C THR A 40 0.27 7.20 7.81
N ALA A 41 1.50 7.71 7.98
CA ALA A 41 1.89 8.45 9.18
C ALA A 41 1.07 9.74 9.35
N ARG A 42 0.87 10.51 8.27
CA ARG A 42 0.03 11.71 8.28
C ARG A 42 -1.42 11.38 8.65
N ALA A 43 -1.97 10.31 8.09
CA ALA A 43 -3.33 9.86 8.39
C ALA A 43 -3.48 9.45 9.86
N ARG A 44 -2.51 8.75 10.44
CA ARG A 44 -2.50 8.39 11.87
C ARG A 44 -2.50 9.62 12.78
N VAL A 45 -1.75 10.67 12.43
CA VAL A 45 -1.76 11.93 13.21
C VAL A 45 -3.14 12.59 13.15
N GLN A 46 -3.78 12.61 11.98
CA GLN A 46 -5.14 13.14 11.84
C GLN A 46 -6.16 12.31 12.63
N LEU A 47 -6.05 10.98 12.59
CA LEU A 47 -6.90 10.08 13.38
C LEU A 47 -6.82 10.43 14.88
N ARG A 48 -5.61 10.56 15.43
CA ARG A 48 -5.41 10.95 16.85
C ARG A 48 -5.97 12.32 17.19
N ARG A 49 -6.09 13.22 16.22
CA ARG A 49 -6.74 14.52 16.42
C ARG A 49 -8.25 14.36 16.50
N VAL A 50 -8.83 13.61 15.56
CA VAL A 50 -10.26 13.31 15.54
C VAL A 50 -10.68 12.57 16.81
N GLU A 51 -9.92 11.57 17.26
CA GLU A 51 -10.19 10.84 18.51
C GLU A 51 -10.23 11.76 19.74
N ARG A 52 -9.32 12.74 19.82
CA ARG A 52 -9.33 13.74 20.92
C ARG A 52 -10.52 14.68 20.84
N ASP A 53 -10.85 15.16 19.64
CA ASP A 53 -11.97 16.06 19.42
C ASP A 53 -13.31 15.34 19.73
N GLU A 54 -13.42 14.06 19.34
CA GLU A 54 -14.54 13.18 19.65
C GLU A 54 -14.70 12.96 21.16
N GLN A 55 -13.60 12.70 21.87
CA GLN A 55 -13.61 12.56 23.32
C GLN A 55 -14.07 13.86 24.02
N ALA A 56 -13.53 15.01 23.60
CA ALA A 56 -13.93 16.31 24.15
C ALA A 56 -15.42 16.62 23.89
N LEU A 57 -15.95 16.21 22.72
CA LEU A 57 -17.38 16.32 22.41
C LEU A 57 -18.23 15.43 23.31
N ARG A 58 -17.81 14.18 23.57
CA ARG A 58 -18.53 13.27 24.48
C ARG A 58 -18.58 13.82 25.90
N GLU A 59 -17.47 14.35 26.41
CA GLU A 59 -17.43 14.97 27.73
C GLU A 59 -18.33 16.20 27.83
N SER A 60 -18.33 17.04 26.78
CA SER A 60 -19.21 18.21 26.72
C SER A 60 -20.68 17.82 26.65
N LEU A 61 -21.00 16.77 25.88
CA LEU A 61 -22.34 16.22 25.77
C LEU A 61 -22.86 15.72 27.12
N ALA A 62 -22.06 14.90 27.82
CA ALA A 62 -22.42 14.37 29.14
C ALA A 62 -22.70 15.50 30.15
N LYS A 63 -21.85 16.54 30.18
CA LYS A 63 -22.05 17.72 31.04
C LYS A 63 -23.36 18.46 30.76
N GLU A 64 -23.70 18.64 29.48
CA GLU A 64 -24.94 19.32 29.09
C GLU A 64 -26.18 18.46 29.34
N GLU A 65 -26.09 17.14 29.19
CA GLU A 65 -27.15 16.20 29.54
C GLU A 65 -27.43 16.21 31.06
N GLU A 66 -26.37 16.15 31.88
CA GLU A 66 -26.48 16.29 33.33
C GLU A 66 -27.06 17.65 33.73
N ALA A 67 -26.61 18.73 33.10
CA ALA A 67 -27.15 20.07 33.33
C ALA A 67 -28.65 20.13 32.98
N ALA A 68 -29.07 19.55 31.85
CA ALA A 68 -30.47 19.49 31.47
C ALA A 68 -31.31 18.77 32.54
N ILE A 69 -30.85 17.62 33.04
CA ILE A 69 -31.52 16.86 34.10
C ILE A 69 -31.58 17.68 35.40
N ALA A 70 -30.47 18.29 35.80
CA ALA A 70 -30.36 19.06 37.03
C ALA A 70 -31.28 20.29 37.02
N TRP A 71 -31.33 21.04 35.92
CA TRP A 71 -32.21 22.21 35.78
C TRP A 71 -33.68 21.80 35.75
N ARG A 72 -34.03 20.68 35.10
CA ARG A 72 -35.40 20.15 35.13
C ARG A 72 -35.83 19.77 36.54
N ARG A 73 -34.94 19.11 37.31
CA ARG A 73 -35.21 18.77 38.72
C ARG A 73 -35.39 20.02 39.57
N ARG A 74 -34.52 21.02 39.42
CA ARG A 74 -34.60 22.30 40.15
C ARG A 74 -35.87 23.08 39.83
N ALA A 75 -36.30 23.09 38.57
CA ALA A 75 -37.57 23.70 38.16
C ALA A 75 -38.77 23.06 38.87
N LYS A 76 -38.79 21.71 39.00
CA LYS A 76 -39.87 20.99 39.69
C LYS A 76 -39.92 21.25 41.19
N SER A 77 -38.77 21.48 41.82
CA SER A 77 -38.68 21.71 43.28
C SER A 77 -38.76 23.18 43.68
N ALA A 78 -38.86 24.11 42.72
CA ALA A 78 -38.96 25.54 43.01
C ALA A 78 -40.37 25.88 43.52
N HIS A 79 -40.44 26.63 44.61
CA HIS A 79 -41.70 27.12 45.19
C HIS A 79 -42.15 28.48 44.62
N ASP A 80 -41.27 29.12 43.85
CA ASP A 80 -41.43 30.45 43.28
C ASP A 80 -41.38 30.34 41.76
N ASP A 81 -42.43 30.84 41.11
CA ASP A 81 -42.65 30.73 39.68
C ASP A 81 -41.53 31.39 38.87
N GLU A 82 -40.97 32.52 39.31
CA GLU A 82 -39.88 33.19 38.60
C GLU A 82 -38.62 32.31 38.55
N LYS A 83 -38.27 31.67 39.68
CA LYS A 83 -37.14 30.73 39.76
C LYS A 83 -37.40 29.46 38.95
N ALA A 84 -38.63 28.97 38.95
CA ALA A 84 -39.04 27.83 38.14
C ALA A 84 -38.87 28.14 36.64
N PHE A 85 -39.32 29.31 36.19
CA PHE A 85 -39.19 29.75 34.79
C PHE A 85 -37.74 29.88 34.35
N GLU A 86 -36.86 30.48 35.16
CA GLU A 86 -35.43 30.58 34.82
C GLU A 86 -34.76 29.19 34.76
N CYS A 87 -35.10 28.27 35.68
CA CYS A 87 -34.62 26.89 35.62
C CYS A 87 -35.09 26.19 34.34
N LEU A 88 -36.35 26.37 33.93
CA LEU A 88 -36.88 25.84 32.67
C LEU A 88 -36.19 26.45 31.45
N ARG A 89 -35.87 27.76 31.47
CA ARG A 89 -35.13 28.42 30.40
C ARG A 89 -33.75 27.80 30.22
N ARG A 90 -33.03 27.56 31.33
CA ARG A 90 -31.70 26.92 31.33
C ARG A 90 -31.76 25.46 30.90
N HIS A 91 -32.78 24.72 31.34
CA HIS A 91 -33.04 23.35 30.88
C HIS A 91 -33.21 23.29 29.36
N LYS A 92 -34.11 24.11 28.78
CA LYS A 92 -34.32 24.18 27.33
C LYS A 92 -33.05 24.60 26.57
N ALA A 93 -32.23 25.47 27.16
CA ALA A 93 -30.95 25.86 26.56
C ALA A 93 -29.95 24.70 26.54
N ALA A 94 -29.85 23.93 27.63
CA ALA A 94 -29.02 22.73 27.69
C ALA A 94 -29.51 21.67 26.70
N GLU A 95 -30.82 21.41 26.59
CA GLU A 95 -31.38 20.47 25.60
C GLU A 95 -31.02 20.85 24.15
N ARG A 96 -31.09 22.14 23.80
CA ARG A 96 -30.65 22.61 22.47
C ARG A 96 -29.15 22.37 22.23
N ARG A 97 -28.31 22.54 23.25
CA ARG A 97 -26.88 22.25 23.16
C ARG A 97 -26.62 20.75 23.02
N VAL A 98 -27.33 19.91 23.76
CA VAL A 98 -27.28 18.44 23.64
C VAL A 98 -27.58 18.00 22.21
N VAL A 99 -28.65 18.51 21.59
CA VAL A 99 -29.00 18.16 20.20
C VAL A 99 -27.87 18.54 19.23
N THR A 100 -27.35 19.76 19.34
CA THR A 100 -26.24 20.24 18.50
C THR A 100 -24.97 19.40 18.70
N LEU A 101 -24.63 19.07 19.95
CA LEU A 101 -23.46 18.26 20.28
C LEU A 101 -23.57 16.83 19.75
N ARG A 102 -24.75 16.21 19.84
CA ARG A 102 -25.01 14.87 19.26
C ARG A 102 -24.85 14.85 17.75
N GLN A 103 -25.35 15.88 17.05
CA GLN A 103 -25.16 15.99 15.60
C GLN A 103 -23.68 16.07 15.24
N ARG A 104 -22.92 16.94 15.92
CA ARG A 104 -21.47 17.07 15.70
C ARG A 104 -20.71 15.79 16.04
N LEU A 105 -21.08 15.10 17.12
CA LEU A 105 -20.47 13.83 17.50
C LEU A 105 -20.67 12.78 16.41
N ALA A 106 -21.90 12.63 15.89
CA ALA A 106 -22.20 11.70 14.81
C ALA A 106 -21.40 11.99 13.53
N GLU A 107 -21.15 13.27 13.21
CA GLU A 107 -20.28 13.65 12.09
C GLU A 107 -18.81 13.25 12.33
N GLN A 108 -18.29 13.46 13.54
CA GLN A 108 -16.92 13.07 13.91
C GLN A 108 -16.73 11.56 13.90
N GLU A 109 -17.70 10.80 14.42
CA GLU A 109 -17.65 9.33 14.44
C GLU A 109 -17.60 8.74 13.01
N ARG A 110 -18.31 9.37 12.05
CA ARG A 110 -18.20 9.00 10.63
C ARG A 110 -16.80 9.28 10.08
N ALA A 111 -16.25 10.46 10.34
CA ALA A 111 -14.90 10.82 9.89
C ALA A 111 -13.82 9.92 10.51
N HIS A 112 -13.96 9.57 11.79
CA HIS A 112 -13.12 8.60 12.47
C HIS A 112 -13.17 7.25 11.75
N LYS A 113 -14.36 6.69 11.51
CA LYS A 113 -14.51 5.42 10.81
C LYS A 113 -13.84 5.44 9.43
N GLU A 114 -14.11 6.47 8.63
CA GLU A 114 -13.53 6.64 7.28
C GLU A 114 -11.99 6.71 7.32
N LEU A 115 -11.41 7.47 8.26
CA LEU A 115 -9.95 7.54 8.43
C LEU A 115 -9.35 6.19 8.86
N ARG A 116 -10.03 5.47 9.76
CA ARG A 116 -9.56 4.17 10.25
C ARG A 116 -9.56 3.12 9.13
N GLU A 117 -10.59 3.10 8.30
CA GLU A 117 -10.68 2.23 7.13
C GLU A 117 -9.61 2.60 6.08
N GLY A 118 -9.42 3.89 5.80
CA GLY A 118 -8.37 4.35 4.89
C GLY A 118 -6.96 3.98 5.35
N ILE A 119 -6.67 4.08 6.66
CA ILE A 119 -5.38 3.64 7.22
C ILE A 119 -5.17 2.14 7.06
N LYS A 120 -6.21 1.32 7.25
CA LYS A 120 -6.12 -0.14 7.02
C LYS A 120 -5.79 -0.46 5.57
N LEU A 121 -6.45 0.22 4.63
CA LEU A 121 -6.19 0.04 3.19
C LEU A 121 -4.73 0.40 2.84
N LEU A 122 -4.25 1.56 3.31
CA LEU A 122 -2.87 1.98 3.11
C LEU A 122 -1.86 0.97 3.69
N HIS A 123 -2.17 0.36 4.83
CA HIS A 123 -1.33 -0.67 5.44
C HIS A 123 -1.31 -1.96 4.60
N GLY A 124 -2.46 -2.39 4.09
CA GLY A 124 -2.57 -3.53 3.17
C GLY A 124 -1.71 -3.31 1.92
N ARG A 125 -1.85 -2.15 1.27
CA ARG A 125 -1.05 -1.80 0.08
C ARG A 125 0.45 -1.70 0.40
N LEU A 126 0.82 -1.16 1.56
CA LEU A 126 2.21 -1.11 2.00
C LEU A 126 2.80 -2.52 2.15
N SER A 127 2.03 -3.46 2.71
CA SER A 127 2.43 -4.85 2.87
C SER A 127 2.64 -5.52 1.51
N GLU A 128 1.67 -5.37 0.60
CA GLU A 128 1.72 -5.91 -0.76
C GLU A 128 2.94 -5.39 -1.55
N LEU A 129 3.17 -4.08 -1.53
CA LEU A 129 4.31 -3.48 -2.23
C LEU A 129 5.66 -3.91 -1.64
N THR A 130 5.72 -4.08 -0.32
CA THR A 130 6.94 -4.57 0.34
C THR A 130 7.21 -6.02 -0.02
N GLU A 131 6.17 -6.85 -0.09
CA GLU A 131 6.29 -8.26 -0.46
C GLU A 131 6.73 -8.42 -1.92
N ARG A 132 6.04 -7.76 -2.87
CA ARG A 132 6.43 -7.76 -4.29
C ARG A 132 7.88 -7.31 -4.47
N LYS A 133 8.30 -6.26 -3.76
CA LYS A 133 9.69 -5.80 -3.79
C LYS A 133 10.67 -6.87 -3.29
N ASN A 134 10.35 -7.55 -2.19
CA ASN A 134 11.22 -8.59 -1.62
C ASN A 134 11.40 -9.76 -2.59
N VAL A 135 10.31 -10.21 -3.22
CA VAL A 135 10.35 -11.24 -4.27
C VAL A 135 11.23 -10.80 -5.42
N MET A 136 11.01 -9.60 -5.96
CA MET A 136 11.78 -9.08 -7.09
C MET A 136 13.27 -8.93 -6.80
N ARG A 137 13.62 -8.45 -5.60
CA ARG A 137 15.02 -8.34 -5.15
C ARG A 137 15.69 -9.71 -5.07
N THR A 138 14.99 -10.72 -4.53
CA THR A 138 15.52 -12.08 -4.44
C THR A 138 15.78 -12.66 -5.83
N ARG A 139 14.82 -12.53 -6.75
CA ARG A 139 14.97 -13.00 -8.14
C ARG A 139 16.10 -12.28 -8.87
N GLN A 140 16.18 -10.95 -8.75
CA GLN A 140 17.29 -10.18 -9.33
C GLN A 140 18.64 -10.61 -8.78
N SER A 141 18.77 -10.81 -7.46
CA SER A 141 20.02 -11.27 -6.85
C SER A 141 20.43 -12.65 -7.36
N HIS A 142 19.46 -13.55 -7.60
CA HIS A 142 19.72 -14.86 -8.21
C HIS A 142 20.21 -14.72 -9.65
N ALA A 143 19.51 -13.91 -10.46
CA ALA A 143 19.85 -13.66 -11.85
C ALA A 143 21.22 -12.98 -12.02
N GLU A 144 21.56 -12.02 -11.15
CA GLU A 144 22.87 -11.35 -11.14
C GLU A 144 24.00 -12.30 -10.74
N ALA A 145 23.77 -13.19 -9.76
CA ALA A 145 24.76 -14.19 -9.36
C ALA A 145 25.07 -15.19 -10.48
N ALA A 146 24.11 -15.48 -11.35
CA ALA A 146 24.28 -16.38 -12.48
C ALA A 146 25.05 -15.76 -13.65
N HIS A 147 24.93 -14.45 -13.91
CA HIS A 147 25.42 -13.85 -15.16
C HIS A 147 26.17 -12.51 -15.09
N GLY A 148 26.40 -11.93 -13.91
CA GLY A 148 27.40 -10.86 -13.72
C GLY A 148 27.26 -9.61 -14.60
N MET A 149 26.05 -9.27 -15.09
CA MET A 149 25.85 -8.11 -15.97
C MET A 149 24.82 -7.11 -15.44
N THR A 150 25.27 -5.87 -15.32
CA THR A 150 24.42 -4.68 -15.15
C THR A 150 24.18 -4.05 -16.52
N SER A 151 22.91 -3.83 -16.91
CA SER A 151 22.62 -3.02 -18.10
C SER A 151 21.34 -2.21 -17.94
N ALA A 152 21.37 -0.98 -18.48
CA ALA A 152 20.44 0.12 -18.22
C ALA A 152 19.27 0.16 -19.22
N ALA A 153 18.11 0.71 -18.78
CA ALA A 153 16.93 0.90 -19.63
C ALA A 153 16.11 2.17 -19.28
N GLY A 154 15.33 2.61 -20.28
CA GLY A 154 14.70 3.93 -20.42
C GLY A 154 13.38 4.21 -19.67
N PRO A 155 12.56 5.19 -20.12
CA PRO A 155 11.53 5.85 -19.31
C PRO A 155 10.46 4.92 -18.73
N ILE A 156 9.93 5.30 -17.56
CA ILE A 156 9.10 4.50 -16.64
C ILE A 156 7.68 5.07 -16.55
N GLY A 157 6.64 4.20 -16.56
CA GLY A 157 5.23 4.55 -16.35
C GLY A 157 4.67 4.25 -14.95
N ASP A 158 3.45 3.73 -14.84
CA ASP A 158 2.75 3.47 -13.56
C ASP A 158 3.48 2.41 -12.68
N LEU A 159 3.22 2.35 -11.37
CA LEU A 159 3.89 1.44 -10.44
C LEU A 159 3.76 -0.03 -10.84
N ASP A 160 2.62 -0.43 -11.38
CA ASP A 160 2.45 -1.81 -11.87
C ASP A 160 3.29 -2.04 -13.14
N GLU A 161 3.39 -1.06 -14.04
CA GLU A 161 4.30 -1.11 -15.21
C GLU A 161 5.78 -1.18 -14.79
N VAL A 162 6.16 -0.53 -13.68
CA VAL A 162 7.51 -0.65 -13.11
C VAL A 162 7.81 -2.08 -12.68
N PHE A 163 6.84 -2.75 -12.04
CA PHE A 163 6.99 -4.15 -11.65
C PHE A 163 7.01 -5.07 -12.87
N ASP A 164 6.13 -4.88 -13.85
CA ASP A 164 6.05 -5.71 -15.06
C ASP A 164 7.37 -5.63 -15.87
N ARG A 165 7.96 -4.43 -15.95
CA ARG A 165 9.27 -4.25 -16.58
C ARG A 165 10.40 -4.87 -15.76
N TRP A 166 10.38 -4.74 -14.45
CA TRP A 166 11.37 -5.38 -13.58
C TRP A 166 11.30 -6.90 -13.72
N GLU A 167 10.10 -7.47 -13.74
CA GLU A 167 9.86 -8.90 -13.95
C GLU A 167 10.36 -9.37 -15.32
N SER A 168 10.00 -8.65 -16.39
CA SER A 168 10.46 -8.95 -17.74
C SER A 168 12.00 -8.98 -17.80
N ARG A 169 12.65 -7.98 -17.19
CA ARG A 169 14.12 -7.87 -17.20
C ARG A 169 14.80 -8.99 -16.43
N VAL A 170 14.29 -9.33 -15.24
CA VAL A 170 14.83 -10.43 -14.45
C VAL A 170 14.64 -11.75 -15.19
N GLY A 171 13.48 -11.96 -15.82
CA GLY A 171 13.21 -13.11 -16.66
C GLY A 171 14.17 -13.23 -17.86
N GLU A 172 14.50 -12.14 -18.54
CA GLU A 172 15.50 -12.14 -19.63
C GLU A 172 16.87 -12.65 -19.14
N ILE A 173 17.30 -12.21 -17.94
CA ILE A 173 18.59 -12.63 -17.36
C ILE A 173 18.52 -14.10 -16.90
N GLU A 174 17.41 -14.51 -16.27
CA GLU A 174 17.18 -15.90 -15.86
C GLU A 174 17.20 -16.85 -17.07
N ILE A 175 16.56 -16.49 -18.19
CA ILE A 175 16.58 -17.27 -19.42
C ILE A 175 18.00 -17.32 -20.01
N ALA A 176 18.69 -16.18 -20.08
CA ALA A 176 20.07 -16.17 -20.57
C ALA A 176 21.00 -17.06 -19.73
N ALA A 177 20.72 -17.24 -18.43
CA ALA A 177 21.45 -18.14 -17.54
C ALA A 177 21.21 -19.61 -17.87
N ASP A 178 19.97 -19.98 -18.18
CA ASP A 178 19.59 -21.36 -18.53
C ASP A 178 20.24 -21.82 -19.85
N TYR A 179 20.41 -20.92 -20.82
CA TYR A 179 21.12 -21.23 -22.09
C TYR A 179 22.65 -21.22 -21.96
N GLY A 180 23.21 -20.80 -20.82
CA GLY A 180 24.64 -20.70 -20.57
C GLY A 180 25.21 -21.83 -19.73
N ASP A 181 24.46 -22.92 -19.53
CA ASP A 181 24.89 -24.04 -18.69
C ASP A 181 26.05 -24.81 -19.36
N PRO A 182 27.25 -24.89 -18.74
CA PRO A 182 28.40 -25.62 -19.29
C PRO A 182 28.20 -27.13 -19.42
N ILE A 183 27.08 -27.66 -18.90
CA ILE A 183 26.76 -29.08 -18.94
C ILE A 183 26.61 -29.58 -20.38
N ASP A 184 26.13 -28.73 -21.30
CA ASP A 184 25.97 -29.09 -22.72
C ASP A 184 27.30 -29.02 -23.51
N ALA A 185 28.33 -28.35 -23.01
CA ALA A 185 29.62 -28.30 -23.70
C ALA A 185 30.35 -29.65 -23.66
N PHE A 186 30.20 -30.41 -22.57
CA PHE A 186 30.79 -31.74 -22.44
C PHE A 186 29.97 -32.81 -23.18
N GLU A 187 28.65 -32.71 -23.16
CA GLU A 187 27.75 -33.60 -23.91
C GLU A 187 27.93 -33.38 -25.42
N ALA A 188 28.03 -32.14 -25.89
CA ALA A 188 28.34 -31.82 -27.29
C ALA A 188 29.72 -32.32 -27.75
N ASP A 189 30.74 -32.29 -26.89
CA ASP A 189 32.06 -32.85 -27.19
C ASP A 189 32.00 -34.39 -27.36
N ILE A 190 31.24 -35.07 -26.50
CA ILE A 190 31.03 -36.53 -26.61
C ILE A 190 30.29 -36.87 -27.89
N ASP A 191 29.18 -36.18 -28.19
CA ASP A 191 28.41 -36.41 -29.41
C ASP A 191 29.28 -36.20 -30.67
N HIS A 192 30.13 -35.17 -30.65
CA HIS A 192 31.05 -34.91 -31.76
C HIS A 192 32.13 -35.99 -31.92
N GLU A 193 32.67 -36.50 -30.81
CA GLU A 193 33.63 -37.62 -30.82
C GLU A 193 32.99 -38.92 -31.34
N GLU A 194 31.75 -39.20 -30.94
CA GLU A 194 31.00 -40.38 -31.38
C GLU A 194 30.65 -40.32 -32.87
N GLU A 195 30.15 -39.17 -33.34
CA GLU A 195 29.86 -38.94 -34.76
C GLU A 195 31.12 -39.06 -35.62
N SER A 196 32.23 -38.46 -35.18
CA SER A 196 33.54 -38.56 -35.87
C SER A 196 34.05 -39.99 -35.96
N ARG A 197 33.74 -40.83 -34.95
CA ARG A 197 34.12 -42.24 -34.92
C ARG A 197 33.25 -43.07 -35.87
N ALA A 198 31.94 -42.81 -35.89
CA ALA A 198 31.00 -43.46 -36.80
C ALA A 198 31.35 -43.18 -38.27
N LEU A 199 31.61 -41.92 -38.62
CA LEU A 199 31.99 -41.52 -39.98
C LEU A 199 33.31 -42.14 -40.45
N ARG A 200 34.25 -42.39 -39.53
CA ARG A 200 35.51 -43.08 -39.84
C ARG A 200 35.31 -44.55 -40.17
N ILE A 201 34.45 -45.23 -39.42
CA ILE A 201 34.10 -46.63 -39.67
C ILE A 201 33.43 -46.74 -41.04
N GLU A 202 32.45 -45.90 -41.32
CA GLU A 202 31.76 -45.88 -42.62
C GLU A 202 32.72 -45.57 -43.78
N LEU A 203 33.66 -44.64 -43.60
CA LEU A 203 34.68 -44.33 -44.61
C LEU A 203 35.62 -45.50 -44.87
N ASP A 204 36.00 -46.25 -43.83
CA ASP A 204 36.87 -47.43 -43.96
C ASP A 204 36.12 -48.61 -44.61
N GLU A 205 34.84 -48.79 -44.33
CA GLU A 205 33.97 -49.75 -45.02
C GLU A 205 33.85 -49.41 -46.52
N LEU A 206 33.59 -48.15 -46.87
CA LEU A 206 33.54 -47.70 -48.27
C LEU A 206 34.86 -47.87 -49.02
N ARG A 207 36.00 -47.75 -48.32
CA ARG A 207 37.33 -47.99 -48.90
C ARG A 207 37.59 -49.47 -49.12
N ALA A 208 37.15 -50.33 -48.20
CA ALA A 208 37.27 -51.78 -48.34
C ALA A 208 36.38 -52.36 -49.45
N GLU A 209 35.30 -51.67 -49.84
CA GLU A 209 34.46 -52.04 -51.00
C GLU A 209 35.08 -51.66 -52.37
N GLN A 210 36.14 -50.85 -52.39
CA GLN A 210 36.82 -50.40 -53.62
C GLN A 210 38.09 -51.20 -53.97
N ASP A 211 38.55 -52.10 -53.10
CA ASP A 211 39.64 -53.07 -53.33
C ASP A 211 39.09 -54.46 -53.71
#